data_AF-A0A7N6ANA7-F1
#
_entry.id   AF-A0A7N6ANA7-F1
#
_cell.length_a   1.000
_cell.length_b   1.000
_cell.length_c   1.000
_cell.angle_alpha   90.00
_cell.angle_beta   90.00
_cell.angle_gamma   90.00
#
_symmetry.space_group_name_H-M   'P 1'
#
loop_
_entity.id
_entity.type
_entity.pdbx_description
1 polymer ?
#
loop_
_entity_poly.entity_id
_entity_poly.type
_entity_poly.pdbx_seq_one_letter_code
_entity_poly.pdbx_strand_id
1 'polypeptide(L)'
;MIVFILYSMLMLTEAAHVLLMCNIICPSQCTEGYEYDRVREQCRDIDECALLDDACKGGMQCINHFGGYLCLPKSAVIYISKEGEQVPQVDPVPPVAPVVHRPPQPGRTTRCATGFTADEQNFCRDIDECATGRHTCEAEQICYNTRGSYTCQCHPGYQRSGDHCVDRDECALTNYCMHRCVNTQGSYYCECNAGHKLASNNHSCIDVNECDVQSPCEHHCYNLIGSFLCQCEHGYELAQDAVSCQDIDECSFSSYMCQYQCINNPGSYSCECPEGYQLQGNRLCQDINECETGTHNCQDDEMCWNYYGGFRCYPRNPCEAPYTKTSENRCICRSQAECQGLPPSIVYKYMSIQADRTVPADIFQIQATNIYANTHNTFRIKAGNEGGEFFLRRSSNVSAMLVLTKPLSGPREYVVDLEMITHHLTMNYRSSSLLRLTIIVGPFAF
;
A
#
# COMPACT_ATOMS: atom_id res chain seq x y z
N MET A 1 22.62 -57.00 -16.29
CA MET A 1 21.55 -57.26 -17.27
C MET A 1 20.44 -56.28 -16.95
N ILE A 2 20.44 -55.08 -17.54
CA ILE A 2 19.88 -54.80 -18.88
C ILE A 2 18.53 -55.54 -18.99
N VAL A 3 17.42 -54.81 -19.01
CA VAL A 3 16.68 -54.70 -20.27
C VAL A 3 15.73 -53.49 -20.27
N PHE A 4 16.00 -52.63 -21.25
CA PHE A 4 15.08 -51.87 -22.12
C PHE A 4 14.15 -50.84 -21.47
N ILE A 5 14.39 -49.53 -21.66
CA ILE A 5 14.21 -48.76 -22.91
C ILE A 5 12.79 -48.92 -23.47
N LEU A 6 12.01 -47.85 -23.23
CA LEU A 6 11.11 -47.14 -24.14
C LEU A 6 10.35 -48.00 -25.16
N TYR A 7 9.02 -47.87 -25.15
CA TYR A 7 8.06 -47.85 -26.28
C TYR A 7 6.71 -48.23 -25.64
N SER A 8 5.66 -47.41 -25.60
CA SER A 8 5.24 -46.36 -26.52
C SER A 8 4.17 -45.50 -25.83
N MET A 9 4.22 -44.18 -26.06
CA MET A 9 3.12 -43.31 -26.51
C MET A 9 1.72 -43.47 -25.86
N LEU A 10 0.99 -42.44 -25.48
CA LEU A 10 1.10 -40.98 -25.53
C LEU A 10 -0.25 -40.50 -24.95
N MET A 11 -0.25 -39.37 -24.24
CA MET A 11 -1.42 -38.54 -23.91
C MET A 11 -2.44 -39.11 -22.91
N LEU A 12 -2.43 -38.59 -21.68
CA LEU A 12 -3.52 -37.75 -21.13
C LEU A 12 -3.25 -37.39 -19.64
N THR A 13 -3.23 -36.07 -19.39
CA THR A 13 -3.57 -35.35 -18.14
C THR A 13 -2.61 -35.39 -16.93
N GLU A 14 -1.96 -34.25 -16.69
CA GLU A 14 -1.08 -33.90 -15.55
C GLU A 14 -1.83 -33.56 -14.23
N ALA A 15 -2.95 -34.23 -13.90
CA ALA A 15 -3.70 -33.90 -12.68
C ALA A 15 -3.45 -34.84 -11.48
N ALA A 16 -2.65 -35.91 -11.65
CA ALA A 16 -2.54 -36.98 -10.65
C ALA A 16 -1.19 -37.07 -9.91
N HIS A 17 -0.27 -36.13 -10.10
CA HIS A 17 1.04 -36.16 -9.45
C HIS A 17 1.19 -35.33 -8.17
N VAL A 18 0.16 -34.59 -7.73
CA VAL A 18 0.24 -33.76 -6.51
C VAL A 18 -0.32 -34.46 -5.27
N LEU A 19 -1.05 -35.56 -5.41
CA LEU A 19 -1.77 -36.20 -4.30
C LEU A 19 -1.05 -37.38 -3.62
N LEU A 20 0.22 -37.66 -3.95
CA LEU A 20 0.92 -38.82 -3.36
C LEU A 20 2.35 -38.57 -2.85
N MET A 21 2.73 -37.32 -2.56
CA MET A 21 4.00 -37.01 -1.89
C MET A 21 3.82 -35.94 -0.81
N CYS A 22 2.99 -36.22 0.20
CA CYS A 22 3.03 -35.47 1.45
C CYS A 22 2.68 -36.37 2.63
N ASN A 23 3.44 -37.47 2.79
CA ASN A 23 3.27 -38.37 3.93
C ASN A 23 4.60 -38.79 4.56
N ILE A 24 5.63 -37.95 4.47
CA ILE A 24 6.86 -38.05 5.27
C ILE A 24 7.37 -36.61 5.48
N ILE A 25 7.45 -36.18 6.75
CA ILE A 25 7.95 -34.89 7.28
C ILE A 25 6.86 -33.79 7.42
N CYS A 26 6.29 -33.69 8.63
CA CYS A 26 5.54 -32.51 9.08
C CYS A 26 6.53 -31.37 9.36
N PRO A 27 6.14 -30.11 9.05
CA PRO A 27 6.00 -29.18 10.15
C PRO A 27 4.63 -28.50 10.12
N SER A 28 4.20 -28.15 11.31
CA SER A 28 2.98 -27.43 11.66
C SER A 28 2.87 -26.05 11.01
N GLN A 29 2.63 -25.96 9.70
CA GLN A 29 2.38 -24.70 9.01
C GLN A 29 1.18 -24.85 8.07
N CYS A 30 0.05 -24.33 8.53
CA CYS A 30 -1.10 -24.04 7.67
C CYS A 30 -0.83 -22.71 6.93
N THR A 31 -1.42 -22.55 5.75
CA THR A 31 -1.42 -21.28 5.01
C THR A 31 -2.11 -20.17 5.81
N GLU A 32 -1.77 -18.90 5.57
CA GLU A 32 -2.45 -17.77 6.22
C GLU A 32 -3.98 -17.86 6.06
N GLY A 33 -4.72 -17.58 7.14
CA GLY A 33 -6.18 -17.80 7.23
C GLY A 33 -6.62 -19.17 7.76
N TYR A 34 -5.68 -20.08 8.08
CA TYR A 34 -5.99 -21.42 8.61
C TYR A 34 -5.16 -21.74 9.87
N GLU A 35 -5.80 -22.37 10.85
CA GLU A 35 -5.18 -22.86 12.09
C GLU A 35 -5.12 -24.39 12.10
N TYR A 36 -4.03 -24.94 12.64
CA TYR A 36 -3.85 -26.39 12.69
C TYR A 36 -4.65 -27.02 13.85
N ASP A 37 -5.71 -27.76 13.53
CA ASP A 37 -6.50 -28.52 14.51
C ASP A 37 -5.75 -29.82 14.87
N ARG A 38 -5.11 -29.81 16.04
CA ARG A 38 -4.32 -30.95 16.56
C ARG A 38 -5.14 -32.20 16.88
N VAL A 39 -6.47 -32.07 17.01
CA VAL A 39 -7.35 -33.21 17.32
C VAL A 39 -7.76 -33.93 16.02
N ARG A 40 -7.91 -33.18 14.92
CA ARG A 40 -8.31 -33.71 13.62
C ARG A 40 -7.15 -33.88 12.63
N GLU A 41 -5.94 -33.50 13.03
CA GLU A 41 -4.71 -33.52 12.21
C GLU A 41 -4.88 -32.83 10.84
N GLN A 42 -5.66 -31.74 10.81
CA GLN A 42 -5.98 -31.01 9.58
C GLN A 42 -6.02 -29.50 9.83
N CYS A 43 -5.70 -28.72 8.79
CA CYS A 43 -5.88 -27.27 8.83
C CYS A 43 -7.36 -26.93 8.76
N ARG A 44 -7.82 -26.12 9.71
CA ARG A 44 -9.18 -25.61 9.79
C ARG A 44 -9.15 -24.11 9.55
N ASP A 45 -10.13 -23.63 8.82
CA ASP A 45 -10.39 -22.21 8.61
C ASP A 45 -10.52 -21.46 9.94
N ILE A 46 -9.83 -20.31 10.03
CA ILE A 46 -9.92 -19.39 11.17
C ILE A 46 -11.17 -18.55 10.98
N ASP A 47 -12.01 -18.45 12.01
CA ASP A 47 -13.18 -17.55 11.96
C ASP A 47 -12.77 -16.15 12.39
N GLU A 48 -12.25 -15.33 11.47
CA GLU A 48 -11.74 -14.00 11.80
C GLU A 48 -12.86 -13.03 12.22
N CYS A 49 -14.09 -13.26 11.76
CA CYS A 49 -15.27 -12.50 12.16
C CYS A 49 -15.63 -12.71 13.65
N ALA A 50 -15.24 -13.84 14.23
CA ALA A 50 -15.42 -14.13 15.65
C ALA A 50 -14.24 -13.69 16.53
N LEU A 51 -13.06 -13.44 15.94
CA LEU A 51 -11.82 -13.07 16.64
C LEU A 51 -11.58 -11.56 16.70
N LEU A 52 -12.08 -10.79 15.74
CA LEU A 52 -11.90 -9.34 15.64
C LEU A 52 -13.26 -8.64 15.82
N ASP A 53 -13.45 -7.94 16.94
CA ASP A 53 -14.70 -7.23 17.31
C ASP A 53 -15.15 -6.17 16.27
N ASP A 54 -14.24 -5.74 15.39
CA ASP A 54 -14.51 -4.77 14.32
C ASP A 54 -13.71 -5.12 13.04
N ALA A 55 -13.78 -6.41 12.64
CA ALA A 55 -13.05 -6.94 11.48
C ALA A 55 -13.24 -6.11 10.19
N CYS A 56 -14.41 -5.50 10.01
CA CYS A 56 -14.74 -4.67 8.85
C CYS A 56 -14.99 -3.21 9.28
N LYS A 57 -14.08 -2.28 8.91
CA LYS A 57 -14.24 -0.85 9.21
C LYS A 57 -15.48 -0.24 8.53
N GLY A 58 -16.18 0.66 9.22
CA GLY A 58 -17.24 1.49 8.61
C GLY A 58 -18.65 0.90 8.62
N GLY A 59 -18.97 -0.05 9.51
CA GLY A 59 -20.33 -0.55 9.71
C GLY A 59 -20.80 -1.62 8.70
N MET A 60 -19.85 -2.22 7.97
CA MET A 60 -20.06 -3.36 7.07
C MET A 60 -20.26 -4.68 7.85
N GLN A 61 -20.89 -5.67 7.24
CA GLN A 61 -21.14 -7.01 7.78
C GLN A 61 -20.01 -7.97 7.40
N CYS A 62 -19.42 -8.63 8.39
CA CYS A 62 -18.39 -9.66 8.20
C CYS A 62 -19.04 -11.04 7.92
N ILE A 63 -18.54 -11.77 6.93
CA ILE A 63 -18.93 -13.15 6.60
C ILE A 63 -17.66 -14.00 6.53
N ASN A 64 -17.58 -15.03 7.37
CA ASN A 64 -16.45 -15.94 7.37
C ASN A 64 -16.40 -16.76 6.05
N HIS A 65 -15.24 -16.84 5.42
CA HIS A 65 -15.02 -17.54 4.15
C HIS A 65 -13.73 -18.39 4.21
N PHE A 66 -13.59 -19.37 3.32
CA PHE A 66 -12.45 -20.27 3.39
C PHE A 66 -11.12 -19.52 3.11
N GLY A 67 -10.28 -19.37 4.13
CA GLY A 67 -9.00 -18.68 4.09
C GLY A 67 -9.08 -17.18 4.41
N GLY A 68 -10.17 -16.70 4.99
CA GLY A 68 -10.31 -15.31 5.44
C GLY A 68 -11.77 -14.87 5.63
N TYR A 69 -12.04 -13.57 5.60
CA TYR A 69 -13.40 -13.04 5.77
C TYR A 69 -13.77 -12.04 4.69
N LEU A 70 -15.07 -11.98 4.36
CA LEU A 70 -15.64 -11.05 3.40
C LEU A 70 -16.39 -9.93 4.14
N CYS A 71 -16.14 -8.67 3.78
CA CYS A 71 -16.88 -7.52 4.28
C CYS A 71 -17.92 -7.07 3.24
N LEU A 72 -19.21 -7.20 3.55
CA LEU A 72 -20.29 -6.76 2.68
C LEU A 72 -21.07 -5.61 3.32
N PRO A 73 -21.57 -4.63 2.55
CA PRO A 73 -22.51 -3.64 3.10
C PRO A 73 -23.77 -4.35 3.61
N LYS A 74 -24.34 -3.88 4.73
CA LYS A 74 -25.55 -4.48 5.38
C LYS A 74 -26.79 -4.54 4.47
N SER A 75 -26.77 -3.87 3.33
CA SER A 75 -27.81 -3.87 2.30
C SER A 75 -27.65 -4.95 1.23
N ALA A 76 -26.60 -5.79 1.29
CA ALA A 76 -26.36 -6.85 0.30
C ALA A 76 -27.32 -8.05 0.52
N VAL A 77 -28.07 -8.40 -0.52
CA VAL A 77 -28.94 -9.59 -0.54
C VAL A 77 -28.16 -10.75 -1.17
N ILE A 78 -27.93 -11.83 -0.42
CA ILE A 78 -27.17 -13.00 -0.87
C ILE A 78 -28.12 -14.05 -1.44
N TYR A 79 -27.98 -14.38 -2.72
CA TYR A 79 -28.72 -15.48 -3.35
C TYR A 79 -27.88 -16.76 -3.33
N ILE A 80 -28.34 -17.78 -2.59
CA ILE A 80 -27.73 -19.11 -2.60
C ILE A 80 -28.44 -19.94 -3.67
N SER A 81 -27.79 -20.16 -4.82
CA SER A 81 -28.24 -21.11 -5.83
C SER A 81 -27.93 -22.53 -5.37
N LYS A 82 -28.96 -23.32 -5.06
CA LYS A 82 -28.84 -24.78 -5.02
C LYS A 82 -28.90 -25.31 -6.44
N GLU A 83 -27.79 -25.85 -6.94
CA GLU A 83 -27.80 -26.66 -8.16
C GLU A 83 -28.46 -28.02 -7.90
N GLY A 84 -29.26 -28.46 -8.88
CA GLY A 84 -29.60 -29.86 -9.09
C GLY A 84 -31.08 -30.18 -9.04
N GLU A 85 -31.80 -30.00 -10.16
CA GLU A 85 -32.85 -30.95 -10.55
C GLU A 85 -33.09 -30.96 -12.07
N GLN A 86 -33.41 -32.13 -12.59
CA GLN A 86 -33.40 -32.52 -14.00
C GLN A 86 -34.59 -31.97 -14.80
N VAL A 87 -34.33 -31.71 -16.09
CA VAL A 87 -35.31 -31.38 -17.12
C VAL A 87 -36.18 -32.59 -17.47
N PRO A 88 -37.52 -32.49 -17.45
CA PRO A 88 -38.40 -33.45 -18.13
C PRO A 88 -38.78 -32.94 -19.53
N GLN A 89 -38.81 -33.88 -20.47
CA GLN A 89 -39.13 -33.70 -21.88
C GLN A 89 -40.59 -33.33 -22.13
N VAL A 90 -40.79 -32.65 -23.26
CA VAL A 90 -42.08 -32.25 -23.85
C VAL A 90 -42.73 -33.45 -24.54
N ASP A 91 -43.99 -33.73 -24.21
CA ASP A 91 -44.87 -34.66 -24.93
C ASP A 91 -46.13 -33.93 -25.47
N PRO A 92 -46.80 -34.47 -26.52
CA PRO A 92 -47.53 -33.70 -27.51
C PRO A 92 -49.01 -33.41 -27.17
N VAL A 93 -49.52 -32.36 -27.83
CA VAL A 93 -50.92 -31.87 -27.79
C VAL A 93 -51.92 -32.93 -28.29
N PRO A 94 -53.06 -33.14 -27.59
CA PRO A 94 -54.14 -34.05 -28.04
C PRO A 94 -55.13 -33.38 -29.02
N PRO A 95 -55.84 -34.17 -29.85
CA PRO A 95 -56.63 -33.64 -30.97
C PRO A 95 -58.03 -33.17 -30.58
N VAL A 96 -58.49 -32.13 -31.28
CA VAL A 96 -59.84 -31.56 -31.20
C VAL A 96 -60.88 -32.51 -31.81
N ALA A 97 -61.98 -32.73 -31.08
CA ALA A 97 -63.11 -33.54 -31.52
C ALA A 97 -64.01 -32.80 -32.53
N PRO A 98 -64.63 -33.51 -33.51
CA PRO A 98 -65.56 -32.89 -34.45
C PRO A 98 -67.00 -32.90 -33.89
N VAL A 99 -67.69 -31.77 -33.99
CA VAL A 99 -69.13 -31.68 -33.74
C VAL A 99 -69.87 -31.60 -35.07
N VAL A 100 -70.70 -32.61 -35.32
CA VAL A 100 -71.66 -32.73 -36.42
C VAL A 100 -72.94 -32.00 -36.03
N HIS A 101 -73.59 -31.25 -36.93
CA HIS A 101 -75.07 -31.26 -37.08
C HIS A 101 -75.58 -30.68 -38.41
N ARG A 102 -76.16 -31.60 -39.20
CA ARG A 102 -77.39 -31.60 -40.04
C ARG A 102 -77.77 -30.40 -40.95
N PRO A 103 -78.14 -30.66 -42.23
CA PRO A 103 -78.59 -29.63 -43.18
C PRO A 103 -80.08 -29.29 -43.05
N PRO A 104 -80.52 -28.05 -43.35
CA PRO A 104 -81.93 -27.72 -43.59
C PRO A 104 -82.28 -27.70 -45.08
N GLN A 105 -83.50 -28.15 -45.38
CA GLN A 105 -84.13 -28.18 -46.70
C GLN A 105 -84.55 -26.79 -47.21
N PRO A 106 -84.73 -26.60 -48.54
CA PRO A 106 -84.92 -25.29 -49.16
C PRO A 106 -86.39 -24.90 -49.27
N GLY A 107 -86.66 -23.59 -49.23
CA GLY A 107 -87.94 -23.04 -49.68
C GLY A 107 -88.50 -21.94 -48.79
N ARG A 108 -87.84 -20.78 -48.74
CA ARG A 108 -88.47 -19.52 -48.32
C ARG A 108 -87.63 -18.33 -48.77
N THR A 109 -88.26 -17.34 -49.41
CA THR A 109 -87.69 -16.04 -49.80
C THR A 109 -86.71 -15.52 -48.75
N THR A 110 -85.43 -15.44 -49.13
CA THR A 110 -84.31 -15.28 -48.20
C THR A 110 -84.28 -13.86 -47.63
N ARG A 111 -84.81 -13.69 -46.42
CA ARG A 111 -84.38 -12.62 -45.52
C ARG A 111 -83.17 -13.16 -44.77
N CYS A 112 -81.98 -12.72 -45.14
CA CYS A 112 -80.79 -13.06 -44.39
C CYS A 112 -80.90 -12.49 -42.97
N ALA A 113 -80.36 -13.22 -41.99
CA ALA A 113 -80.23 -12.72 -40.64
C ALA A 113 -79.36 -11.45 -40.64
N THR A 114 -79.57 -10.55 -39.67
CA THR A 114 -78.70 -9.39 -39.45
C THR A 114 -77.23 -9.84 -39.40
N GLY A 115 -76.35 -9.13 -40.13
CA GLY A 115 -74.94 -9.52 -40.33
C GLY A 115 -74.66 -10.36 -41.58
N PHE A 116 -75.69 -10.74 -42.36
CA PHE A 116 -75.53 -11.49 -43.61
C PHE A 116 -76.19 -10.79 -44.79
N THR A 117 -75.57 -10.86 -45.96
CA THR A 117 -76.10 -10.39 -47.24
C THR A 117 -76.35 -11.57 -48.18
N ALA A 118 -77.41 -11.50 -48.99
CA ALA A 118 -77.67 -12.51 -50.01
C ALA A 118 -76.72 -12.31 -51.21
N ASP A 119 -76.06 -13.36 -51.65
CA ASP A 119 -75.32 -13.36 -52.93
C ASP A 119 -76.25 -13.58 -54.13
N GLU A 120 -75.69 -13.54 -55.35
CA GLU A 120 -76.44 -13.71 -56.62
C GLU A 120 -77.19 -15.06 -56.73
N GLN A 121 -76.88 -16.02 -55.85
CA GLN A 121 -77.49 -17.35 -55.80
C GLN A 121 -78.47 -17.49 -54.62
N ASN A 122 -78.87 -16.37 -53.98
CA ASN A 122 -79.71 -16.31 -52.79
C ASN A 122 -79.13 -17.01 -51.55
N PHE A 123 -77.80 -17.16 -51.48
CA PHE A 123 -77.11 -17.69 -50.31
C PHE A 123 -76.72 -16.56 -49.36
N CYS A 124 -77.01 -16.69 -48.07
CA CYS A 124 -76.60 -15.71 -47.08
C CYS A 124 -75.10 -15.85 -46.80
N ARG A 125 -74.33 -14.90 -47.31
CA ARG A 125 -72.92 -14.72 -46.98
C ARG A 125 -72.78 -13.71 -45.87
N ASP A 126 -71.79 -13.96 -45.04
CA ASP A 126 -71.38 -13.07 -43.98
C ASP A 126 -70.97 -11.71 -44.57
N ILE A 127 -71.40 -10.61 -43.92
CA ILE A 127 -70.93 -9.28 -44.29
C ILE A 127 -69.59 -9.08 -43.59
N ASP A 128 -68.52 -8.87 -44.35
CA ASP A 128 -67.25 -8.47 -43.74
C ASP A 128 -67.34 -7.00 -43.35
N GLU A 129 -67.73 -6.72 -42.11
CA GLU A 129 -67.87 -5.34 -41.64
C GLU A 129 -66.52 -4.60 -41.61
N CYS A 130 -65.40 -5.31 -41.48
CA CYS A 130 -64.05 -4.75 -41.48
C CYS A 130 -63.61 -4.31 -42.89
N ALA A 131 -63.89 -5.11 -43.92
CA ALA A 131 -63.60 -4.75 -45.31
C ALA A 131 -64.56 -3.69 -45.86
N THR A 132 -65.79 -3.66 -45.35
CA THR A 132 -66.83 -2.72 -45.80
C THR A 132 -66.89 -1.42 -45.00
N GLY A 133 -66.10 -1.28 -43.92
CA GLY A 133 -66.10 -0.12 -43.02
C GLY A 133 -67.39 0.04 -42.22
N ARG A 134 -68.18 -1.03 -42.08
CA ARG A 134 -69.47 -1.05 -41.38
C ARG A 134 -69.33 -1.52 -39.92
N HIS A 135 -68.24 -1.12 -39.27
CA HIS A 135 -67.95 -1.41 -37.87
C HIS A 135 -67.94 -0.13 -37.04
N THR A 136 -68.16 -0.25 -35.73
CA THR A 136 -68.01 0.85 -34.77
C THR A 136 -66.69 0.78 -33.99
N CYS A 137 -65.70 0.00 -34.46
CA CYS A 137 -64.38 -0.05 -33.83
C CYS A 137 -63.70 1.32 -33.85
N GLU A 138 -63.04 1.66 -32.74
CA GLU A 138 -62.26 2.89 -32.59
C GLU A 138 -60.92 2.84 -33.35
N ALA A 139 -60.23 3.97 -33.49
CA ALA A 139 -58.95 4.04 -34.22
C ALA A 139 -57.86 3.18 -33.56
N GLU A 140 -57.94 3.02 -32.24
CA GLU A 140 -57.03 2.23 -31.41
C GLU A 140 -57.40 0.73 -31.34
N GLN A 141 -58.34 0.29 -32.19
CA GLN A 141 -58.84 -1.08 -32.25
C GLN A 141 -58.62 -1.71 -33.63
N ILE A 142 -58.33 -3.01 -33.62
CA ILE A 142 -58.30 -3.89 -34.78
C ILE A 142 -59.66 -4.56 -34.91
N CYS A 143 -60.28 -4.40 -36.09
CA CYS A 143 -61.52 -5.07 -36.45
C CYS A 143 -61.23 -6.51 -36.89
N TYR A 144 -61.93 -7.47 -36.28
CA TYR A 144 -61.94 -8.87 -36.69
C TYR A 144 -63.34 -9.28 -37.10
N ASN A 145 -63.51 -9.67 -38.36
CA ASN A 145 -64.80 -10.16 -38.85
C ASN A 145 -65.10 -11.54 -38.27
N THR A 146 -66.34 -11.77 -37.83
CA THR A 146 -66.83 -13.05 -37.30
C THR A 146 -68.10 -13.44 -38.03
N ARG A 147 -68.47 -14.73 -37.99
CA ARG A 147 -69.66 -15.15 -38.74
C ARG A 147 -70.94 -14.57 -38.13
N GLY A 148 -71.54 -13.58 -38.79
CA GLY A 148 -72.76 -12.87 -38.43
C GLY A 148 -72.58 -11.58 -37.64
N SER A 149 -71.33 -11.13 -37.42
CA SER A 149 -70.98 -9.93 -36.64
C SER A 149 -69.49 -9.63 -36.78
N TYR A 150 -69.01 -8.54 -36.20
CA TYR A 150 -67.56 -8.31 -36.01
C TYR A 150 -67.22 -8.21 -34.52
N THR A 151 -65.92 -8.28 -34.21
CA THR A 151 -65.38 -7.97 -32.89
C THR A 151 -64.21 -6.99 -33.01
N CYS A 152 -64.15 -6.01 -32.13
CA CYS A 152 -63.06 -5.05 -32.05
C CYS A 152 -62.13 -5.46 -30.90
N GLN A 153 -60.84 -5.56 -31.16
CA GLN A 153 -59.83 -5.82 -30.13
C GLN A 153 -58.84 -4.66 -30.10
N CYS A 154 -58.30 -4.31 -28.94
CA CYS A 154 -57.33 -3.24 -28.84
C CYS A 154 -56.03 -3.59 -29.60
N HIS A 155 -55.32 -2.58 -30.11
CA HIS A 155 -53.97 -2.78 -30.65
C HIS A 155 -53.04 -3.43 -29.60
N PRO A 156 -52.00 -4.16 -30.02
CA PRO A 156 -50.96 -4.62 -29.10
C PRO A 156 -50.42 -3.46 -28.24
N GLY A 157 -50.27 -3.68 -26.93
CA GLY A 157 -49.87 -2.63 -25.97
C GLY A 157 -51.04 -1.85 -25.34
N TYR A 158 -52.29 -2.15 -25.70
CA TYR A 158 -53.47 -1.53 -25.11
C TYR A 158 -54.37 -2.57 -24.42
N GLN A 159 -55.04 -2.14 -23.34
CA GLN A 159 -56.01 -2.94 -22.60
C GLN A 159 -57.41 -2.35 -22.69
N ARG A 160 -58.42 -3.21 -22.63
CA ARG A 160 -59.83 -2.79 -22.70
C ARG A 160 -60.27 -2.17 -21.37
N SER A 161 -60.78 -0.94 -21.41
CA SER A 161 -61.42 -0.26 -20.28
C SER A 161 -62.82 0.22 -20.71
N GLY A 162 -63.84 -0.60 -20.44
CA GLY A 162 -65.18 -0.40 -21.01
C GLY A 162 -65.20 -0.66 -22.51
N ASP A 163 -65.70 0.31 -23.29
CA ASP A 163 -65.73 0.27 -24.77
C ASP A 163 -64.47 0.88 -25.42
N HIS A 164 -63.59 1.49 -24.61
CA HIS A 164 -62.38 2.16 -25.06
C HIS A 164 -61.12 1.32 -24.81
N CYS A 165 -60.09 1.58 -25.60
CA CYS A 165 -58.75 1.03 -25.39
C CYS A 165 -57.88 2.06 -24.70
N VAL A 166 -57.35 1.70 -23.53
CA VAL A 166 -56.37 2.51 -22.81
C VAL A 166 -55.02 1.84 -22.90
N ASP A 167 -53.98 2.67 -22.92
CA ASP A 167 -52.60 2.20 -22.89
C ASP A 167 -52.38 1.26 -21.71
N ARG A 168 -51.74 0.12 -21.97
CA ARG A 168 -51.41 -0.84 -20.93
C ARG A 168 -50.13 -0.34 -20.26
N ASP A 169 -50.25 0.22 -19.06
CA ASP A 169 -49.07 0.64 -18.32
C ASP A 169 -48.27 -0.58 -17.84
N GLU A 170 -47.27 -0.96 -18.64
CA GLU A 170 -46.34 -2.03 -18.30
C GLU A 170 -45.52 -1.73 -17.05
N CYS A 171 -45.27 -0.44 -16.76
CA CYS A 171 -44.52 0.00 -15.60
C CYS A 171 -45.33 -0.05 -14.30
N ALA A 172 -46.65 -0.17 -14.38
CA ALA A 172 -47.51 -0.42 -13.23
C ALA A 172 -47.32 -1.85 -12.65
N LEU A 173 -46.67 -2.76 -13.39
CA LEU A 173 -46.29 -4.08 -12.92
C LEU A 173 -44.98 -4.00 -12.11
N THR A 174 -44.98 -4.55 -10.90
CA THR A 174 -43.79 -4.59 -10.03
C THR A 174 -42.65 -5.37 -10.69
N ASN A 175 -41.44 -4.80 -10.70
CA ASN A 175 -40.20 -5.39 -11.25
C ASN A 175 -40.22 -5.71 -12.75
N TYR A 176 -40.97 -4.95 -13.54
CA TYR A 176 -41.05 -5.16 -14.99
C TYR A 176 -39.73 -4.82 -15.73
N CYS A 177 -39.08 -3.71 -15.33
CA CYS A 177 -37.70 -3.38 -15.67
C CYS A 177 -36.81 -3.55 -14.42
N MET A 178 -35.52 -3.86 -14.61
CA MET A 178 -34.57 -3.97 -13.49
C MET A 178 -34.30 -2.62 -12.81
N HIS A 179 -34.20 -1.54 -13.60
CA HIS A 179 -33.97 -0.18 -13.09
C HIS A 179 -35.19 0.72 -13.33
N ARG A 180 -35.13 1.65 -14.29
CA ARG A 180 -36.21 2.60 -14.56
C ARG A 180 -37.07 2.13 -15.72
N CYS A 181 -38.38 2.10 -15.53
CA CYS A 181 -39.36 1.84 -16.57
C CYS A 181 -40.00 3.14 -17.01
N VAL A 182 -40.05 3.38 -18.32
CA VAL A 182 -40.75 4.52 -18.91
C VAL A 182 -41.87 4.01 -19.79
N ASN A 183 -43.11 4.29 -19.38
CA ASN A 183 -44.29 3.93 -20.15
C ASN A 183 -44.52 4.94 -21.27
N THR A 184 -44.86 4.45 -22.46
CA THR A 184 -45.13 5.27 -23.66
C THR A 184 -46.43 4.81 -24.29
N GLN A 185 -47.07 5.65 -25.11
CA GLN A 185 -48.34 5.27 -25.70
C GLN A 185 -48.19 4.06 -26.66
N GLY A 186 -48.73 2.91 -26.27
CA GLY A 186 -48.69 1.63 -26.97
C GLY A 186 -47.44 0.79 -26.73
N SER A 187 -46.52 1.21 -25.85
CA SER A 187 -45.28 0.49 -25.58
C SER A 187 -44.56 0.99 -24.32
N TYR A 188 -43.40 0.44 -24.01
CA TYR A 188 -42.57 0.88 -22.91
C TYR A 188 -41.09 0.72 -23.30
N TYR A 189 -40.21 1.35 -22.53
CA TYR A 189 -38.80 1.03 -22.60
C TYR A 189 -38.15 1.14 -21.23
N CYS A 190 -37.11 0.31 -21.03
CA CYS A 190 -36.33 0.29 -19.80
C CYS A 190 -35.07 1.14 -19.98
N GLU A 191 -34.77 1.95 -18.96
CA GLU A 191 -33.54 2.73 -18.87
C GLU A 191 -32.68 2.19 -17.73
N CYS A 192 -31.38 2.05 -17.99
CA CYS A 192 -30.41 1.63 -17.00
C CYS A 192 -29.76 2.85 -16.32
N ASN A 193 -29.46 2.71 -15.02
CA ASN A 193 -28.67 3.68 -14.28
C ASN A 193 -27.25 3.81 -14.87
N ALA A 194 -26.54 4.87 -14.51
CA ALA A 194 -25.12 5.04 -14.87
C ALA A 194 -24.29 3.79 -14.49
N GLY A 195 -23.27 3.51 -15.29
CA GLY A 195 -22.43 2.29 -15.14
C GLY A 195 -23.11 1.00 -15.62
N HIS A 196 -24.32 1.06 -16.20
CA HIS A 196 -25.01 -0.13 -16.69
C HIS A 196 -25.51 0.05 -18.12
N LYS A 197 -25.57 -1.05 -18.88
CA LYS A 197 -26.15 -1.12 -20.22
C LYS A 197 -27.31 -2.10 -20.27
N LEU A 198 -28.24 -1.84 -21.20
CA LEU A 198 -29.41 -2.69 -21.39
C LEU A 198 -28.99 -4.04 -21.97
N ALA A 199 -29.44 -5.13 -21.35
CA ALA A 199 -29.18 -6.49 -21.81
C ALA A 199 -30.01 -6.81 -23.06
N SER A 200 -29.69 -7.92 -23.74
CA SER A 200 -30.38 -8.37 -24.96
C SER A 200 -31.87 -8.66 -24.80
N ASN A 201 -32.34 -8.81 -23.55
CA ASN A 201 -33.75 -9.00 -23.23
C ASN A 201 -34.52 -7.68 -23.08
N ASN A 202 -33.89 -6.52 -23.28
CA ASN A 202 -34.45 -5.18 -23.13
C ASN A 202 -35.06 -4.84 -21.76
N HIS A 203 -34.83 -5.67 -20.74
CA HIS A 203 -35.45 -5.52 -19.40
C HIS A 203 -34.43 -5.48 -18.28
N SER A 204 -33.33 -6.24 -18.42
CA SER A 204 -32.27 -6.33 -17.44
C SER A 204 -31.16 -5.33 -17.75
N CYS A 205 -30.51 -4.84 -16.70
CA CYS A 205 -29.36 -3.98 -16.80
C CYS A 205 -28.13 -4.77 -16.38
N ILE A 206 -27.13 -4.84 -17.25
CA ILE A 206 -25.84 -5.45 -16.94
C ILE A 206 -24.82 -4.36 -16.71
N ASP A 207 -23.97 -4.60 -15.73
CA ASP A 207 -22.85 -3.75 -15.40
C ASP A 207 -21.92 -3.56 -16.60
N VAL A 208 -21.41 -2.34 -16.77
CA VAL A 208 -20.42 -2.02 -17.79
C VAL A 208 -19.06 -2.12 -17.14
N ASN A 209 -18.23 -3.06 -17.57
CA ASN A 209 -16.86 -3.10 -17.10
C ASN A 209 -16.04 -1.93 -17.68
N GLU A 210 -15.88 -0.84 -16.93
CA GLU A 210 -15.13 0.32 -17.41
C GLU A 210 -13.64 0.02 -17.60
N CYS A 211 -13.09 -0.95 -16.87
CA CYS A 211 -11.69 -1.37 -17.00
C CYS A 211 -11.40 -2.04 -18.35
N ASP A 212 -12.35 -2.81 -18.89
CA ASP A 212 -12.17 -3.49 -20.19
C ASP A 212 -12.43 -2.55 -21.38
N VAL A 213 -13.32 -1.58 -21.20
CA VAL A 213 -13.81 -0.73 -22.30
C VAL A 213 -12.96 0.53 -22.47
N GLN A 214 -12.68 1.24 -21.37
CA GLN A 214 -12.04 2.55 -21.38
C GLN A 214 -10.67 2.57 -20.70
N SER A 215 -10.41 1.61 -19.80
CA SER A 215 -9.21 1.57 -18.95
C SER A 215 -8.87 2.95 -18.36
N PRO A 216 -9.79 3.57 -17.60
CA PRO A 216 -9.68 4.97 -17.20
C PRO A 216 -8.56 5.25 -16.18
N CYS A 217 -8.08 4.22 -15.47
CA CYS A 217 -7.08 4.35 -14.42
C CYS A 217 -5.66 4.40 -14.98
N GLU A 218 -4.78 5.19 -14.36
CA GLU A 218 -3.36 5.24 -14.72
C GLU A 218 -2.60 3.95 -14.34
N HIS A 219 -2.92 3.37 -13.18
CA HIS A 219 -2.30 2.13 -12.69
C HIS A 219 -3.29 0.96 -12.70
N HIS A 220 -3.85 0.58 -11.54
CA HIS A 220 -4.71 -0.59 -11.41
C HIS A 220 -6.18 -0.18 -11.44
N CYS A 221 -6.99 -0.91 -12.22
CA CYS A 221 -8.44 -0.71 -12.33
C CYS A 221 -9.20 -1.92 -11.80
N TYR A 222 -10.18 -1.68 -10.94
CA TYR A 222 -11.09 -2.69 -10.41
C TYR A 222 -12.52 -2.35 -10.77
N ASN A 223 -13.18 -3.26 -11.47
CA ASN A 223 -14.57 -3.09 -11.82
C ASN A 223 -15.49 -3.34 -10.61
N LEU A 224 -16.44 -2.46 -10.38
CA LEU A 224 -17.46 -2.57 -9.35
C LEU A 224 -18.84 -2.51 -10.01
N ILE A 225 -19.89 -2.92 -9.29
CA ILE A 225 -21.24 -2.84 -9.85
C ILE A 225 -21.67 -1.36 -9.91
N GLY A 226 -21.84 -0.85 -11.12
CA GLY A 226 -22.25 0.52 -11.44
C GLY A 226 -21.14 1.56 -11.43
N SER A 227 -19.88 1.16 -11.24
CA SER A 227 -18.73 2.06 -11.20
C SER A 227 -17.41 1.29 -11.28
N PHE A 228 -16.28 1.99 -11.23
CA PHE A 228 -14.96 1.38 -11.10
C PHE A 228 -14.16 2.06 -9.98
N LEU A 229 -13.09 1.40 -9.55
CA LEU A 229 -12.14 1.92 -8.57
C LEU A 229 -10.73 1.85 -9.15
N CYS A 230 -10.03 2.98 -9.11
CA CYS A 230 -8.61 3.05 -9.42
C CYS A 230 -7.77 2.89 -8.15
N GLN A 231 -6.68 2.13 -8.27
CA GLN A 231 -5.69 1.98 -7.22
C GLN A 231 -4.30 2.28 -7.78
N CYS A 232 -3.56 3.12 -7.05
CA CYS A 232 -2.19 3.46 -7.38
C CYS A 232 -1.20 2.43 -6.85
N GLU A 233 -0.06 2.31 -7.52
CA GLU A 233 1.08 1.54 -7.03
C GLU A 233 1.64 2.11 -5.73
N HIS A 234 2.44 1.31 -5.02
CA HIS A 234 3.09 1.77 -3.80
C HIS A 234 3.99 2.98 -4.10
N GLY A 235 3.94 4.00 -3.23
CA GLY A 235 4.66 5.28 -3.44
C GLY A 235 3.86 6.32 -4.22
N TYR A 236 2.63 6.00 -4.64
CA TYR A 236 1.73 6.94 -5.32
C TYR A 236 0.40 7.04 -4.56
N GLU A 237 -0.22 8.22 -4.63
CA GLU A 237 -1.56 8.46 -4.11
C GLU A 237 -2.52 8.86 -5.24
N LEU A 238 -3.81 8.59 -5.02
CA LEU A 238 -4.84 8.88 -6.01
C LEU A 238 -5.10 10.40 -6.05
N ALA A 239 -5.02 10.98 -7.24
CA ALA A 239 -5.27 12.39 -7.45
C ALA A 239 -6.76 12.74 -7.25
N GLN A 240 -7.07 14.04 -7.25
CA GLN A 240 -8.44 14.54 -7.01
C GLN A 240 -9.47 14.08 -8.06
N ASP A 241 -9.00 13.69 -9.24
CA ASP A 241 -9.83 13.16 -10.32
C ASP A 241 -10.21 11.68 -10.14
N ALA A 242 -9.68 11.03 -9.11
CA ALA A 242 -9.87 9.62 -8.79
C ALA A 242 -9.39 8.63 -9.87
N VAL A 243 -8.59 9.09 -10.84
CA VAL A 243 -8.10 8.25 -11.96
C VAL A 243 -6.59 8.32 -12.16
N SER A 244 -5.98 9.47 -11.89
CA SER A 244 -4.54 9.68 -11.99
C SER A 244 -3.83 9.38 -10.67
N CYS A 245 -2.58 8.99 -10.78
CA CYS A 245 -1.73 8.66 -9.64
C CYS A 245 -0.59 9.67 -9.55
N GLN A 246 -0.53 10.39 -8.43
CA GLN A 246 0.53 11.33 -8.16
C GLN A 246 1.55 10.72 -7.20
N ASP A 247 2.82 10.99 -7.47
CA ASP A 247 3.92 10.55 -6.64
C ASP A 247 3.82 11.15 -5.23
N ILE A 248 4.04 10.31 -4.21
CA ILE A 248 4.04 10.75 -2.82
C ILE A 248 5.42 11.32 -2.53
N ASP A 249 5.53 12.65 -2.39
CA ASP A 249 6.81 13.27 -2.02
C ASP A 249 7.16 13.00 -0.55
N GLU A 250 7.86 11.90 -0.28
CA GLU A 250 8.21 11.51 1.10
C GLU A 250 9.17 12.50 1.76
N CYS A 251 9.93 13.27 0.97
CA CYS A 251 10.84 14.30 1.48
C CYS A 251 10.09 15.53 2.02
N SER A 252 8.88 15.79 1.51
CA SER A 252 8.00 16.86 2.01
C SER A 252 7.22 16.47 3.28
N PHE A 253 7.08 15.17 3.58
CA PHE A 253 6.31 14.70 4.74
C PHE A 253 7.03 14.87 6.08
N SER A 254 8.36 14.68 6.13
CA SER A 254 9.11 14.77 7.39
C SER A 254 10.58 15.05 7.18
N SER A 255 11.11 16.02 7.91
CA SER A 255 12.54 16.35 7.97
C SER A 255 13.40 15.23 8.56
N TYR A 256 12.81 14.16 9.10
CA TYR A 256 13.52 13.04 9.73
C TYR A 256 13.57 11.77 8.86
N MET A 257 13.17 11.84 7.59
CA MET A 257 13.22 10.67 6.69
C MET A 257 14.66 10.23 6.38
N CYS A 258 15.56 11.20 6.17
CA CYS A 258 16.98 10.97 5.95
C CYS A 258 17.80 11.74 7.00
N GLN A 259 18.97 11.22 7.38
CA GLN A 259 19.86 11.90 8.34
C GLN A 259 20.50 13.17 7.76
N TYR A 260 20.69 13.23 6.43
CA TYR A 260 21.28 14.38 5.74
C TYR A 260 20.40 14.93 4.62
N GLN A 261 20.40 14.31 3.43
CA GLN A 261 19.67 14.80 2.27
C GLN A 261 18.70 13.74 1.75
N CYS A 262 17.44 14.14 1.58
CA CYS A 262 16.38 13.34 0.97
C CYS A 262 16.19 13.77 -0.48
N ILE A 263 16.06 12.80 -1.38
CA ILE A 263 15.75 13.00 -2.79
C ILE A 263 14.50 12.20 -3.12
N ASN A 264 13.45 12.90 -3.53
CA ASN A 264 12.21 12.29 -3.96
C ASN A 264 12.36 11.75 -5.38
N ASN A 265 11.96 10.50 -5.60
CA ASN A 265 11.96 9.86 -6.91
C ASN A 265 10.54 9.33 -7.20
N PRO A 266 10.19 9.09 -8.48
CA PRO A 266 8.88 8.52 -8.78
C PRO A 266 8.69 7.12 -8.13
N GLY A 267 7.74 7.03 -7.19
CA GLY A 267 7.32 5.85 -6.44
C GLY A 267 8.17 5.52 -5.20
N SER A 268 9.16 6.35 -4.86
CA SER A 268 10.12 6.07 -3.78
C SER A 268 11.00 7.29 -3.48
N TYR A 269 11.74 7.26 -2.38
CA TYR A 269 12.81 8.22 -2.11
C TYR A 269 14.16 7.55 -1.92
N SER A 270 15.22 8.34 -2.05
CA SER A 270 16.58 7.94 -1.72
C SER A 270 17.24 8.95 -0.79
N CYS A 271 18.01 8.45 0.17
CA CYS A 271 18.83 9.28 1.03
C CYS A 271 20.26 9.35 0.51
N GLU A 272 20.83 10.55 0.50
CA GLU A 272 22.24 10.78 0.19
C GLU A 272 23.00 11.22 1.44
N CYS A 273 24.24 10.75 1.54
CA CYS A 273 25.18 11.13 2.58
C CYS A 273 26.23 12.10 2.04
N PRO A 274 26.73 13.02 2.88
CA PRO A 274 27.77 13.93 2.46
C PRO A 274 29.10 13.21 2.25
N GLU A 275 30.07 13.91 1.66
CA GLU A 275 31.43 13.39 1.47
C GLU A 275 32.05 12.94 2.83
N GLY A 276 32.74 11.80 2.82
CA GLY A 276 33.29 11.16 4.03
C GLY A 276 32.29 10.27 4.78
N TYR A 277 31.05 10.14 4.30
CA TYR A 277 30.02 9.28 4.89
C TYR A 277 29.45 8.28 3.88
N GLN A 278 29.03 7.13 4.38
CA GLN A 278 28.34 6.10 3.62
C GLN A 278 26.95 5.83 4.19
N LEU A 279 26.01 5.44 3.32
CA LEU A 279 24.63 5.19 3.70
C LEU A 279 24.52 3.82 4.41
N GLN A 280 24.02 3.84 5.65
CA GLN A 280 23.75 2.67 6.47
C GLN A 280 22.23 2.51 6.65
N GLY A 281 21.70 1.34 6.31
CA GLY A 281 20.28 1.02 6.49
C GLY A 281 19.32 1.95 5.74
N ASN A 282 19.77 2.50 4.61
CA ASN A 282 19.02 3.36 3.67
C ASN A 282 18.64 4.77 4.18
N ARG A 283 18.95 5.14 5.41
CA ARG A 283 18.58 6.47 5.98
C ARG A 283 19.66 7.15 6.81
N LEU A 284 20.57 6.36 7.38
CA LEU A 284 21.59 6.86 8.29
C LEU A 284 22.91 7.05 7.54
N CYS A 285 23.67 8.07 7.92
CA CYS A 285 24.99 8.34 7.41
C CYS A 285 26.03 7.92 8.45
N GLN A 286 26.85 6.95 8.09
CA GLN A 286 27.95 6.47 8.89
C GLN A 286 29.26 7.00 8.33
N ASP A 287 30.11 7.52 9.21
CA ASP A 287 31.45 7.95 8.88
C ASP A 287 32.26 6.82 8.22
N ILE A 288 32.98 7.15 7.14
CA ILE A 288 33.91 6.23 6.49
C ILE A 288 35.24 6.33 7.22
N ASN A 289 35.69 5.26 7.84
CA ASN A 289 36.99 5.26 8.49
C ASN A 289 38.12 5.08 7.46
N GLU A 290 38.66 6.17 6.91
CA GLU A 290 39.67 6.08 5.86
C GLU A 290 40.99 5.46 6.34
N CYS A 291 41.25 5.51 7.66
CA CYS A 291 42.40 4.88 8.28
C CYS A 291 42.27 3.35 8.33
N GLU A 292 41.06 2.83 8.48
CA GLU A 292 40.80 1.38 8.47
C GLU A 292 40.63 0.83 7.05
N THR A 293 40.00 1.59 6.16
CA THR A 293 39.81 1.19 4.76
C THR A 293 41.09 1.33 3.93
N GLY A 294 42.08 2.09 4.41
CA GLY A 294 43.33 2.35 3.71
C GLY A 294 43.19 3.32 2.54
N THR A 295 42.11 4.12 2.50
CA THR A 295 41.88 5.14 1.47
C THR A 295 42.54 6.49 1.78
N HIS A 296 43.22 6.60 2.92
CA HIS A 296 43.99 7.78 3.31
C HIS A 296 45.24 7.99 2.45
N ASN A 297 45.73 9.24 2.38
CA ASN A 297 46.94 9.62 1.64
C ASN A 297 48.11 10.05 2.54
N CYS A 298 48.10 9.63 3.82
CA CYS A 298 49.19 9.89 4.77
C CYS A 298 50.52 9.25 4.34
N GLN A 299 51.61 9.96 4.60
CA GLN A 299 52.98 9.49 4.35
C GLN A 299 53.44 8.45 5.39
N ASP A 300 54.54 7.75 5.12
CA ASP A 300 55.09 6.71 6.01
C ASP A 300 55.50 7.25 7.40
N ASP A 301 55.99 8.49 7.46
CA ASP A 301 56.37 9.19 8.69
C ASP A 301 55.18 9.85 9.40
N GLU A 302 53.97 9.69 8.86
CA GLU A 302 52.71 10.16 9.42
C GLU A 302 51.88 9.00 9.99
N MET A 303 50.94 9.39 10.83
CA MET A 303 49.92 8.54 11.44
C MET A 303 48.56 9.05 10.98
N CYS A 304 47.74 8.15 10.44
CA CYS A 304 46.36 8.46 10.08
C CYS A 304 45.50 8.58 11.35
N TRP A 305 44.67 9.61 11.39
CA TRP A 305 43.66 9.82 12.42
C TRP A 305 42.30 10.08 11.77
N ASN A 306 41.35 9.19 12.05
CA ASN A 306 39.99 9.29 11.55
C ASN A 306 39.16 10.26 12.41
N TYR A 307 38.30 11.05 11.77
CA TYR A 307 37.33 11.91 12.44
C TYR A 307 36.01 11.94 11.66
N TYR A 308 34.93 12.39 12.30
CA TYR A 308 33.62 12.47 11.65
C TYR A 308 33.69 13.35 10.39
N GLY A 309 33.53 12.76 9.21
CA GLY A 309 33.61 13.41 7.91
C GLY A 309 34.99 13.43 7.25
N GLY A 310 35.97 12.67 7.76
CA GLY A 310 37.20 12.42 7.02
C GLY A 310 38.40 12.01 7.88
N PHE A 311 39.60 12.18 7.33
CA PHE A 311 40.84 11.83 8.03
C PHE A 311 41.87 12.98 8.05
N ARG A 312 42.77 12.92 9.03
CA ARG A 312 43.94 13.80 9.14
C ARG A 312 45.20 12.96 9.30
N CYS A 313 46.30 13.47 8.75
CA CYS A 313 47.61 12.87 8.92
C CYS A 313 48.40 13.71 9.93
N TYR A 314 48.83 13.08 11.03
CA TYR A 314 49.68 13.72 12.03
C TYR A 314 51.08 13.13 12.00
N PRO A 315 52.14 13.93 12.23
CA PRO A 315 53.49 13.42 12.31
C PRO A 315 53.60 12.34 13.39
N ARG A 316 54.28 11.22 13.09
CA ARG A 316 54.57 10.19 14.10
C ARG A 316 55.40 10.74 15.26
N ASN A 317 56.15 11.82 15.05
CA ASN A 317 56.89 12.53 16.08
C ASN A 317 56.42 14.00 16.21
N PRO A 318 55.49 14.30 17.14
CA PRO A 318 55.02 15.67 17.38
C PRO A 318 55.94 16.49 18.30
N CYS A 319 57.11 15.95 18.71
CA CYS A 319 57.99 16.63 19.63
C CYS A 319 58.84 17.68 18.90
N GLU A 320 58.61 18.96 19.21
CA GLU A 320 59.46 20.07 18.79
C GLU A 320 60.70 20.17 19.69
N ALA A 321 61.84 20.62 19.15
CA ALA A 321 63.02 20.90 19.95
C ALA A 321 62.70 21.97 21.03
N PRO A 322 63.14 21.81 22.30
CA PRO A 322 64.16 20.89 22.83
C PRO A 322 63.62 19.55 23.38
N TYR A 323 62.38 19.17 23.06
CA TYR A 323 61.80 17.94 23.58
C TYR A 323 62.29 16.70 22.81
N THR A 324 62.42 15.60 23.55
CA THR A 324 62.73 14.28 22.97
C THR A 324 61.56 13.33 23.18
N LYS A 325 61.20 12.58 22.13
CA LYS A 325 60.15 11.56 22.19
C LYS A 325 60.62 10.39 23.05
N THR A 326 59.80 9.96 24.01
CA THR A 326 60.12 8.80 24.86
C THR A 326 59.24 7.60 24.60
N SER A 327 57.93 7.80 24.52
CA SER A 327 56.90 6.77 24.26
C SER A 327 55.89 7.32 23.25
N GLU A 328 54.93 6.53 22.79
CA GLU A 328 53.90 6.98 21.84
C GLU A 328 53.22 8.26 22.33
N ASN A 329 53.52 9.36 21.65
CA ASN A 329 53.01 10.72 21.89
C ASN A 329 53.40 11.40 23.21
N ARG A 330 54.49 10.97 23.87
CA ARG A 330 55.06 11.67 25.03
C ARG A 330 56.42 12.29 24.71
N CYS A 331 56.51 13.59 24.94
CA CYS A 331 57.69 14.41 24.73
C CYS A 331 58.23 14.87 26.09
N ILE A 332 59.52 14.63 26.36
CA ILE A 332 60.16 15.01 27.63
C ILE A 332 61.32 15.95 27.36
N CYS A 333 61.39 17.00 28.17
CA CYS A 333 62.45 17.97 28.17
C CYS A 333 63.50 17.56 29.21
N ARG A 334 64.71 17.19 28.78
CA ARG A 334 65.77 16.69 29.68
C ARG A 334 66.82 17.74 30.05
N SER A 335 67.00 18.77 29.21
CA SER A 335 68.02 19.81 29.37
C SER A 335 67.57 20.87 30.37
N GLN A 336 68.19 20.95 31.55
CA GLN A 336 67.77 21.94 32.55
C GLN A 336 67.99 23.40 32.10
N ALA A 337 68.94 23.63 31.18
CA ALA A 337 69.23 24.96 30.62
C ALA A 337 68.22 25.37 29.54
N GLU A 338 67.87 24.48 28.61
CA GLU A 338 66.94 24.78 27.51
C GLU A 338 65.48 24.71 27.92
N CYS A 339 65.15 23.92 28.95
CA CYS A 339 63.79 23.68 29.40
C CYS A 339 63.33 24.67 30.48
N GLN A 340 64.09 25.74 30.75
CA GLN A 340 63.75 26.70 31.80
C GLN A 340 62.45 27.44 31.46
N GLY A 341 61.41 27.24 32.28
CA GLY A 341 60.08 27.83 32.06
C GLY A 341 59.16 27.01 31.14
N LEU A 342 59.67 25.93 30.55
CA LEU A 342 58.88 25.00 29.73
C LEU A 342 58.35 23.84 30.58
N PRO A 343 57.21 23.23 30.21
CA PRO A 343 56.68 22.08 30.93
C PRO A 343 57.65 20.87 30.83
N PRO A 344 57.94 20.15 31.93
CA PRO A 344 58.84 18.99 31.93
C PRO A 344 58.47 17.89 30.94
N SER A 345 57.17 17.65 30.77
CA SER A 345 56.68 16.72 29.75
C SER A 345 55.38 17.20 29.11
N ILE A 346 55.25 16.93 27.83
CA ILE A 346 54.06 17.18 27.01
C ILE A 346 53.56 15.83 26.50
N VAL A 347 52.27 15.58 26.67
CA VAL A 347 51.57 14.42 26.09
C VAL A 347 50.61 14.94 25.03
N TYR A 348 50.70 14.39 23.83
CA TYR A 348 49.77 14.71 22.74
C TYR A 348 48.66 13.68 22.69
N LYS A 349 47.41 14.15 22.64
CA LYS A 349 46.22 13.31 22.47
C LYS A 349 45.32 13.93 21.41
N TYR A 350 44.68 13.06 20.65
CA TYR A 350 43.75 13.40 19.59
C TYR A 350 42.40 12.77 19.92
N MET A 351 41.32 13.47 19.59
CA MET A 351 39.96 12.95 19.68
C MET A 351 39.10 13.60 18.60
N SER A 352 38.04 12.91 18.18
CA SER A 352 37.06 13.44 17.25
C SER A 352 35.69 13.55 17.92
N ILE A 353 34.93 14.59 17.57
CA ILE A 353 33.54 14.76 17.99
C ILE A 353 32.70 15.31 16.82
N GLN A 354 31.40 15.07 16.86
CA GLN A 354 30.43 15.66 15.94
C GLN A 354 30.27 17.17 16.20
N ALA A 355 29.93 17.93 15.15
CA ALA A 355 29.60 19.35 15.27
C ALA A 355 28.33 19.55 16.09
N ASP A 356 28.15 20.75 16.64
CA ASP A 356 26.90 21.22 17.23
C ASP A 356 26.27 20.27 18.26
N ARG A 357 27.12 19.45 18.90
CA ARG A 357 26.72 18.49 19.91
C ARG A 357 25.99 19.21 21.05
N THR A 358 24.94 18.58 21.55
CA THR A 358 24.16 19.11 22.69
C THR A 358 25.06 19.33 23.91
N VAL A 359 24.99 20.52 24.48
CA VAL A 359 25.77 20.93 25.67
C VAL A 359 24.85 21.14 26.89
N PRO A 360 25.35 20.93 28.13
CA PRO A 360 26.72 20.55 28.48
C PRO A 360 27.05 19.07 28.19
N ALA A 361 28.27 18.79 27.72
CA ALA A 361 28.72 17.43 27.40
C ALA A 361 30.08 17.12 28.01
N ASP A 362 30.21 15.99 28.69
CA ASP A 362 31.48 15.45 29.15
C ASP A 362 32.22 14.84 27.95
N ILE A 363 33.39 15.37 27.58
CA ILE A 363 34.08 14.98 26.34
C ILE A 363 35.44 14.31 26.56
N PHE A 364 36.13 14.59 27.67
CA PHE A 364 37.45 14.02 27.93
C PHE A 364 37.78 13.97 29.42
N GLN A 365 38.22 12.81 29.91
CA GLN A 365 38.66 12.67 31.30
C GLN A 365 40.19 12.65 31.40
N ILE A 366 40.75 13.57 32.18
CA ILE A 366 42.16 13.57 32.55
C ILE A 366 42.33 12.82 33.87
N GLN A 367 43.32 11.94 33.95
CA GLN A 367 43.65 11.20 35.16
C GLN A 367 45.16 11.26 35.46
N ALA A 368 45.50 11.48 36.72
CA ALA A 368 46.86 11.42 37.23
C ALA A 368 47.34 9.97 37.29
N THR A 369 48.51 9.70 36.70
CA THR A 369 49.11 8.35 36.65
C THR A 369 49.86 7.95 37.93
N ASN A 370 50.33 8.93 38.72
CA ASN A 370 51.08 8.69 39.94
C ASN A 370 50.28 9.14 41.17
N ILE A 371 49.86 8.16 41.98
CA ILE A 371 49.19 8.38 43.27
C ILE A 371 50.23 8.16 44.36
N TYR A 372 51.05 9.17 44.63
CA TYR A 372 51.94 9.13 45.79
C TYR A 372 51.15 9.48 47.05
N ALA A 373 51.49 8.86 48.19
CA ALA A 373 50.98 9.32 49.47
C ALA A 373 51.41 10.77 49.70
N ASN A 374 50.52 11.62 50.23
CA ASN A 374 50.75 13.04 50.51
C ASN A 374 50.99 13.95 49.27
N THR A 375 50.43 13.61 48.11
CA THR A 375 50.37 14.53 46.96
C THR A 375 48.96 15.08 46.71
N HIS A 376 48.88 16.34 46.28
CA HIS A 376 47.66 16.97 45.80
C HIS A 376 47.80 17.32 44.32
N ASN A 377 46.87 16.87 43.49
CA ASN A 377 46.83 17.21 42.07
C ASN A 377 45.84 18.36 41.83
N THR A 378 46.30 19.36 41.09
CA THR A 378 45.49 20.46 40.58
C THR A 378 45.44 20.36 39.07
N PHE A 379 44.26 20.50 38.49
CA PHE A 379 44.05 20.48 37.05
C PHE A 379 43.55 21.85 36.61
N ARG A 380 44.07 22.36 35.49
CA ARG A 380 43.61 23.62 34.90
C ARG A 380 43.76 23.62 33.39
N ILE A 381 42.95 24.44 32.72
CA ILE A 381 43.14 24.78 31.31
C ILE A 381 44.21 25.88 31.26
N LYS A 382 45.30 25.64 30.55
CA LYS A 382 46.45 26.55 30.42
C LYS A 382 46.30 27.48 29.21
N ALA A 383 45.81 26.96 28.08
CA ALA A 383 45.58 27.71 26.84
C ALA A 383 44.53 26.98 25.97
N GLY A 384 44.02 27.65 24.93
CA GLY A 384 43.09 27.04 23.97
C GLY A 384 41.62 27.04 24.40
N ASN A 385 41.24 28.00 25.25
CA ASN A 385 39.86 28.18 25.72
C ASN A 385 39.51 29.67 25.80
N GLU A 386 40.00 30.45 24.85
CA GLU A 386 39.80 31.90 24.78
C GLU A 386 38.32 32.26 24.53
N GLY A 387 37.56 31.38 23.86
CA GLY A 387 36.13 31.54 23.62
C GLY A 387 35.23 30.98 24.71
N GLY A 388 35.79 30.32 25.74
CA GLY A 388 35.06 29.76 26.87
C GLY A 388 34.16 28.57 26.51
N GLU A 389 34.53 27.81 25.47
CA GLU A 389 33.85 26.59 25.02
C GLU A 389 34.09 25.39 25.95
N PHE A 390 35.15 25.44 26.75
CA PHE A 390 35.56 24.36 27.63
C PHE A 390 35.52 24.77 29.10
N PHE A 391 35.07 23.86 29.94
CA PHE A 391 35.11 23.97 31.39
C PHE A 391 35.73 22.72 31.99
N LEU A 392 36.63 22.88 32.95
CA LEU A 392 37.26 21.75 33.62
C LEU A 392 36.59 21.50 34.97
N ARG A 393 35.81 20.43 35.06
CA ARG A 393 35.13 20.00 36.29
C ARG A 393 35.99 18.98 37.03
N ARG A 394 36.36 19.26 38.27
CA ARG A 394 37.07 18.29 39.12
C ARG A 394 36.15 17.09 39.40
N SER A 395 36.61 15.88 39.07
CA SER A 395 35.87 14.64 39.33
C SER A 395 36.34 13.96 40.61
N SER A 396 37.64 13.98 40.88
CA SER A 396 38.24 13.41 42.10
C SER A 396 39.55 14.12 42.46
N ASN A 397 40.29 13.61 43.45
CA ASN A 397 41.66 14.09 43.74
C ASN A 397 42.70 13.69 42.70
N VAL A 398 42.34 12.78 41.79
CA VAL A 398 43.24 12.24 40.77
C VAL A 398 42.67 12.40 39.36
N SER A 399 41.49 13.00 39.19
CA SER A 399 40.88 13.17 37.88
C SER A 399 40.03 14.43 37.74
N ALA A 400 39.95 14.92 36.51
CA ALA A 400 39.10 16.03 36.10
C ALA A 400 38.46 15.73 34.73
N MET A 401 37.23 16.17 34.56
CA MET A 401 36.46 16.04 33.32
C MET A 401 36.47 17.36 32.55
N LEU A 402 36.87 17.32 31.30
CA LEU A 402 36.68 18.39 30.34
C LEU A 402 35.23 18.35 29.85
N VAL A 403 34.50 19.43 30.12
CA VAL A 403 33.10 19.60 29.79
C VAL A 403 32.98 20.66 28.72
N LEU A 404 32.28 20.34 27.65
CA LEU A 404 31.90 21.27 26.61
C LEU A 404 30.73 22.12 27.09
N THR A 405 30.88 23.45 27.08
CA THR A 405 29.87 24.42 27.53
C THR A 405 29.15 25.10 26.38
N LYS A 406 29.75 25.11 25.19
CA LYS A 406 29.19 25.66 23.95
C LYS A 406 29.32 24.64 22.83
N PRO A 407 28.34 24.53 21.92
CA PRO A 407 28.49 23.70 20.73
C PRO A 407 29.73 24.15 19.95
N LEU A 408 30.50 23.18 19.44
CA LEU A 408 31.61 23.47 18.55
C LEU A 408 31.14 23.31 17.11
N SER A 409 31.36 24.34 16.30
CA SER A 409 31.17 24.24 14.86
C SER A 409 32.43 23.68 14.21
N GLY A 410 32.24 22.81 13.21
CA GLY A 410 33.31 22.28 12.37
C GLY A 410 33.06 22.56 10.88
N PRO A 411 33.93 22.04 9.99
CA PRO A 411 35.10 21.22 10.28
C PRO A 411 36.27 22.08 10.80
N ARG A 412 36.68 21.87 12.05
CA ARG A 412 37.75 22.66 12.69
C ARG A 412 38.45 21.89 13.81
N GLU A 413 39.72 22.18 14.02
CA GLU A 413 40.50 21.68 15.15
C GLU A 413 40.54 22.70 16.30
N TYR A 414 40.33 22.20 17.51
CA TYR A 414 40.48 22.94 18.76
C TYR A 414 41.63 22.31 19.54
N VAL A 415 42.68 23.09 19.83
CA VAL A 415 43.83 22.63 20.59
C VAL A 415 43.73 23.20 21.99
N VAL A 416 43.53 22.32 22.98
CA VAL A 416 43.39 22.69 24.40
C VAL A 416 44.58 22.16 25.19
N ASP A 417 45.28 23.07 25.85
CA ASP A 417 46.42 22.74 26.70
C ASP A 417 45.94 22.57 28.14
N LEU A 418 45.96 21.33 28.63
CA LEU A 418 45.50 20.96 29.96
C LEU A 418 46.72 20.70 30.85
N GLU A 419 46.85 21.45 31.94
CA GLU A 419 48.00 21.34 32.85
C GLU A 419 47.59 20.62 34.13
N MET A 420 48.33 19.56 34.46
CA MET A 420 48.27 18.88 35.74
C MET A 420 49.47 19.33 36.57
N ILE A 421 49.21 19.82 37.78
CA ILE A 421 50.24 20.22 38.74
C ILE A 421 50.12 19.31 39.96
N THR A 422 51.18 18.58 40.25
CA THR A 422 51.30 17.73 41.44
C THR A 422 52.13 18.44 42.50
N HIS A 423 51.54 18.65 43.67
CA HIS A 423 52.18 19.24 44.84
C HIS A 423 52.42 18.15 45.89
N HIS A 424 53.68 17.99 46.34
CA HIS A 424 54.00 17.14 47.48
C HIS A 424 53.90 17.95 48.78
N LEU A 425 53.00 17.55 49.67
CA LEU A 425 52.64 18.35 50.85
C LEU A 425 53.77 18.45 51.90
N THR A 426 54.74 17.53 51.88
CA THR A 426 55.84 17.49 52.86
C THR A 426 57.22 17.85 52.32
N MET A 427 57.44 17.80 51.00
CA MET A 427 58.77 17.92 50.39
C MET A 427 58.95 19.22 49.60
N ASN A 428 57.95 20.13 49.59
CA ASN A 428 57.92 21.33 48.74
C ASN A 428 58.25 21.04 47.26
N TYR A 429 57.94 19.83 46.80
CA TYR A 429 58.17 19.42 45.43
C TYR A 429 56.93 19.75 44.59
N ARG A 430 57.14 20.42 43.46
CA ARG A 430 56.12 20.75 42.47
C ARG A 430 56.54 20.20 41.11
N SER A 431 55.69 19.38 40.53
CA SER A 431 55.86 18.88 39.17
C SER A 431 54.67 19.30 38.32
N SER A 432 54.91 19.64 37.06
CA SER A 432 53.85 19.90 36.08
C SER A 432 53.97 18.99 34.88
N SER A 433 52.82 18.57 34.36
CA SER A 433 52.70 17.83 33.12
C SER A 433 51.67 18.53 32.25
N LEU A 434 52.00 18.73 30.97
CA LEU A 434 51.09 19.31 30.00
C LEU A 434 50.48 18.20 29.13
N LEU A 435 49.17 18.22 28.97
CA LEU A 435 48.44 17.41 28.01
C LEU A 435 47.93 18.36 26.93
N ARG A 436 48.43 18.23 25.72
CA ARG A 436 47.92 18.94 24.54
C ARG A 436 46.87 18.05 23.88
N LEU A 437 45.61 18.43 24.02
CA LEU A 437 44.47 17.72 23.46
C LEU A 437 44.02 18.43 22.17
N THR A 438 44.14 17.76 21.03
CA THR A 438 43.57 18.21 19.76
C THR A 438 42.20 17.56 19.57
N ILE A 439 41.15 18.38 19.55
CA ILE A 439 39.77 17.98 19.34
C ILE A 439 39.41 18.33 17.90
N ILE A 440 39.14 17.32 17.09
CA ILE A 440 38.79 17.48 15.68
C ILE A 440 37.26 17.40 15.59
N VAL A 441 36.65 18.52 15.23
CA VAL A 441 35.19 18.62 15.12
C VAL A 441 34.82 18.36 13.67
N GLY A 442 33.96 17.37 13.45
CA GLY A 442 33.44 17.05 12.12
C GLY A 442 32.59 18.18 11.52
N PRO A 443 32.24 18.10 10.22
CA PRO A 443 31.42 19.10 9.57
C PRO A 443 29.93 19.01 9.92
N PHE A 444 29.46 17.84 10.35
CA PHE A 444 28.03 17.57 10.61
C PHE A 444 27.77 17.18 12.07
N ALA A 445 26.53 17.36 12.49
CA ALA A 445 26.10 17.14 13.87
C ALA A 445 25.71 15.70 14.21
N PHE A 446 25.89 14.78 13.27
CA PHE A 446 25.28 13.45 13.28
C PHE A 446 26.26 12.32 13.05
#